data_AF-A0A7C5HFB5-F1
#
_entry.id   AF-A0A7C5HFB5-F1
#
_cell.length_a   1.000
_cell.length_b   1.000
_cell.length_c   1.000
_cell.angle_alpha   90.00
_cell.angle_beta   90.00
_cell.angle_gamma   90.00
#
_symmetry.space_group_name_H-M   'P 1'
#
loop_
_entity.id
_entity.type
_entity.pdbx_description
1 polymer ?
#
loop_
_entity_poly.entity_id
_entity_poly.type
_entity_poly.pdbx_seq_one_letter_code
_entity_poly.pdbx_strand_id
1 'polypeptide(L)'
;MISLRKSTQYIIIILIFALSIYIGLRNSNLLKDTGKVIKTDTSKTDEMFQKELNYKKIRLVYYVDNIPETIAQINESLKHEETVTKFSETKSGHYTTLSEIPGTEFQQVIKNLREIDGLKEDIVKTEKPSVFDINVEDHISNKKLAKVQIQERMKSSRISQEESERLISQLDRVQTSIDSLNKLKSLDEHNVKNDLIYLTVIKNIRSSESTRNKVKTFVTTTILFLAIFTVGLILLYLLMVLLFKLITVLGIRTAKEGSSSYYNYRYYRKGHGRYRRPYSRSTKRINKSDKDKSKRRE
;
A
#
# COMPACT_ATOMS: atom_id res chain seq x y z
N MET A 1 -45.48 31.45 -13.28
CA MET A 1 -44.14 31.37 -12.67
C MET A 1 -44.15 30.07 -11.88
N ILE A 2 -43.45 29.05 -12.34
CA ILE A 2 -43.58 27.70 -11.76
C ILE A 2 -42.83 27.70 -10.44
N SER A 3 -43.55 27.86 -9.35
CA SER A 3 -42.97 27.73 -8.02
C SER A 3 -42.87 26.25 -7.69
N LEU A 4 -41.66 25.69 -7.82
CA LEU A 4 -41.36 24.39 -7.22
C LEU A 4 -41.62 24.46 -5.71
N ARG A 5 -42.16 23.38 -5.14
CA ARG A 5 -42.28 23.26 -3.69
C ARG A 5 -40.89 23.36 -3.07
N LYS A 6 -40.76 24.03 -1.92
CA LYS A 6 -39.47 24.17 -1.24
C LYS A 6 -38.77 22.81 -1.04
N SER A 7 -39.53 21.77 -0.73
CA SER A 7 -39.01 20.39 -0.62
C SER A 7 -38.36 19.87 -1.91
N THR A 8 -38.95 20.13 -3.09
CA THR A 8 -38.37 19.68 -4.36
C THR A 8 -37.14 20.50 -4.76
N GLN A 9 -37.11 21.79 -4.41
CA GLN A 9 -35.92 22.63 -4.59
C GLN A 9 -34.73 22.10 -3.76
N TYR A 10 -34.95 21.77 -2.49
CA TYR A 10 -33.91 21.20 -1.64
C TYR A 10 -33.44 19.83 -2.14
N ILE A 11 -34.34 18.96 -2.60
CA ILE A 11 -33.97 17.66 -3.17
C ILE A 11 -33.06 17.82 -4.39
N ILE A 12 -33.37 18.75 -5.31
CA ILE A 12 -32.55 19.01 -6.50
C ILE A 12 -31.15 19.52 -6.11
N ILE A 13 -31.07 20.44 -5.14
CA ILE A 13 -29.79 20.97 -4.66
C ILE A 13 -28.94 19.87 -4.03
N ILE A 14 -29.54 19.04 -3.17
CA ILE A 14 -28.85 17.91 -2.52
C ILE A 14 -28.35 16.91 -3.56
N LEU A 15 -29.18 16.61 -4.57
CA LEU A 15 -28.83 15.67 -5.63
C LEU A 15 -27.65 16.18 -6.47
N ILE A 16 -27.64 17.46 -6.84
CA ILE A 16 -26.51 18.08 -7.56
C ILE A 16 -25.23 18.03 -6.73
N PHE A 17 -25.33 18.36 -5.45
CA PHE A 17 -24.19 18.33 -4.55
C PHE A 17 -23.62 16.92 -4.41
N ALA A 18 -24.50 15.92 -4.22
CA ALA A 18 -24.11 14.52 -4.14
C ALA A 18 -23.47 13.99 -5.44
N LEU A 19 -24.02 14.35 -6.60
CA LEU A 19 -23.46 13.99 -7.91
C LEU A 19 -22.10 14.63 -8.15
N SER A 20 -21.92 15.91 -7.83
CA SER A 20 -20.63 16.59 -7.95
C SER A 20 -19.57 15.94 -7.06
N ILE A 21 -19.90 15.61 -5.81
CA ILE A 21 -18.99 14.91 -4.90
C ILE A 21 -18.65 13.52 -5.45
N TYR A 22 -19.65 12.77 -5.92
CA TYR A 22 -19.43 11.43 -6.47
C TYR A 22 -18.48 11.46 -7.68
N ILE A 23 -18.68 12.39 -8.61
CA ILE A 23 -17.81 12.57 -9.77
C ILE A 23 -16.40 12.98 -9.33
N GLY A 24 -16.29 13.90 -8.36
CA GLY A 24 -15.02 14.32 -7.79
C GLY A 24 -14.25 13.16 -7.16
N LEU A 25 -14.92 12.32 -6.37
CA LEU A 25 -14.31 11.13 -5.74
C LEU A 25 -13.84 10.13 -6.79
N ARG A 26 -14.65 9.90 -7.84
CA ARG A 26 -14.30 8.98 -8.93
C ARG A 26 -13.09 9.47 -9.73
N ASN A 27 -13.04 10.77 -10.07
CA ASN A 27 -11.96 11.33 -10.89
C ASN A 27 -10.66 11.52 -10.13
N SER A 28 -10.73 11.81 -8.83
CA SER A 28 -9.54 11.98 -7.99
C SER A 28 -8.87 10.66 -7.60
N ASN A 29 -9.56 9.52 -7.77
CA ASN A 29 -9.11 8.23 -7.22
C ASN A 29 -8.69 8.33 -5.73
N LEU A 30 -9.37 9.20 -4.97
CA LEU A 30 -9.12 9.40 -3.53
C LEU A 30 -9.39 8.13 -2.72
N LEU A 31 -10.39 7.35 -3.13
CA LEU A 31 -10.81 6.10 -2.48
C LEU A 31 -9.99 4.88 -2.92
N LYS A 32 -9.13 5.00 -3.94
CA LYS A 32 -8.23 3.91 -4.33
C LYS A 32 -6.96 4.02 -3.52
N ASP A 33 -6.77 3.02 -2.67
CA ASP A 33 -5.75 2.93 -1.64
C ASP A 33 -4.35 3.30 -2.18
N THR A 34 -3.66 4.12 -1.39
CA THR A 34 -2.39 4.81 -1.68
C THR A 34 -1.18 3.92 -1.39
N GLY A 35 -1.19 2.71 -1.94
CA GLY A 35 -0.01 1.86 -2.01
C GLY A 35 0.46 1.77 -3.45
N LYS A 36 1.05 2.83 -4.02
CA LYS A 36 1.92 2.62 -5.18
C LYS A 36 3.15 1.89 -4.65
N VAL A 37 3.05 0.56 -4.55
CA VAL A 37 4.21 -0.31 -4.44
C VAL A 37 5.01 -0.03 -5.70
N ILE A 38 6.13 0.69 -5.55
CA ILE A 38 7.13 0.71 -6.62
C ILE A 38 7.43 -0.78 -6.84
N LYS A 39 7.10 -1.30 -8.03
CA LYS A 39 7.58 -2.62 -8.43
C LYS A 39 9.09 -2.48 -8.58
N THR A 40 9.81 -2.68 -7.49
CA THR A 40 11.26 -2.76 -7.47
C THR A 40 11.62 -4.11 -8.08
N ASP A 41 12.27 -4.09 -9.23
CA ASP A 41 12.78 -5.30 -9.84
C ASP A 41 14.05 -5.72 -9.10
N THR A 42 13.87 -6.55 -8.08
CA THR A 42 14.94 -7.15 -7.28
C THR A 42 15.27 -8.57 -7.71
N SER A 43 14.69 -9.04 -8.82
CA SER A 43 14.72 -10.45 -9.24
C SER A 43 16.12 -11.05 -9.30
N LYS A 44 17.09 -10.30 -9.85
CA LYS A 44 18.49 -10.73 -9.96
C LYS A 44 19.17 -10.87 -8.60
N THR A 45 18.99 -9.90 -7.71
CA THR A 45 19.57 -9.93 -6.36
C THR A 45 18.91 -11.01 -5.50
N ASP A 46 17.59 -11.17 -5.64
CA ASP A 46 16.83 -12.26 -5.04
C ASP A 46 17.35 -13.63 -5.49
N GLU A 47 17.56 -13.82 -6.79
CA GLU A 47 18.10 -15.08 -7.35
C GLU A 47 19.50 -15.38 -6.79
N MET A 48 20.37 -14.38 -6.74
CA MET A 48 21.71 -14.52 -6.15
C MET A 48 21.60 -14.91 -4.66
N PHE A 49 20.77 -14.20 -3.88
CA PHE A 49 20.56 -14.48 -2.47
C PHE A 49 20.05 -15.89 -2.18
N GLN A 50 19.19 -16.46 -3.05
CA GLN A 50 18.72 -17.84 -2.87
C GLN A 50 19.78 -18.88 -3.28
N LYS A 51 20.62 -18.58 -4.28
CA LYS A 51 21.66 -19.51 -4.77
C LYS A 51 22.86 -19.64 -3.84
N GLU A 52 23.17 -18.59 -3.07
CA GLU A 52 24.26 -18.64 -2.11
C GLU A 52 24.02 -19.72 -1.05
N LEU A 53 25.07 -20.31 -0.50
CA LEU A 53 24.98 -21.44 0.45
C LEU A 53 25.47 -21.05 1.86
N ASN A 54 25.62 -19.76 2.14
CA ASN A 54 25.97 -19.27 3.47
C ASN A 54 24.96 -19.76 4.51
N TYR A 55 25.47 -20.22 5.66
CA TYR A 55 24.66 -20.83 6.73
C TYR A 55 23.66 -19.84 7.30
N LYS A 56 24.07 -18.58 7.40
CA LYS A 56 23.22 -17.49 7.86
C LYS A 56 23.06 -16.48 6.74
N LYS A 57 21.81 -16.19 6.45
CA LYS A 57 21.41 -15.19 5.48
C LYS A 57 20.43 -14.24 6.14
N ILE A 58 20.66 -12.95 6.02
CA ILE A 58 19.74 -11.93 6.50
C ILE A 58 19.26 -11.09 5.33
N ARG A 59 17.97 -10.79 5.31
CA ARG A 59 17.36 -9.83 4.41
C ARG A 59 16.82 -8.66 5.22
N LEU A 60 17.29 -7.46 4.92
CA LEU A 60 16.78 -6.21 5.49
C LEU A 60 16.19 -5.34 4.38
N VAL A 61 14.99 -4.82 4.61
CA VAL A 61 14.30 -3.91 3.68
C VAL A 61 13.98 -2.60 4.37
N TYR A 62 14.48 -1.50 3.79
CA TYR A 62 14.30 -0.13 4.27
C TYR A 62 13.36 0.64 3.34
N TYR A 63 12.50 1.46 3.92
CA TYR A 63 11.66 2.42 3.23
C TYR A 63 11.99 3.83 3.72
N VAL A 64 12.66 4.60 2.87
CA VAL A 64 13.30 5.87 3.27
C VAL A 64 12.97 7.01 2.32
N ASP A 65 12.89 8.22 2.83
CA ASP A 65 12.63 9.40 1.99
C ASP A 65 13.88 9.78 1.16
N ASN A 66 15.08 9.58 1.73
CA ASN A 66 16.37 9.93 1.16
C ASN A 66 17.27 8.68 0.98
N ILE A 67 17.30 8.14 -0.25
CA ILE A 67 18.11 6.97 -0.59
C ILE A 67 19.62 7.24 -0.41
N PRO A 68 20.23 8.30 -1.00
CA PRO A 68 21.66 8.55 -0.86
C PRO A 68 22.19 8.60 0.58
N GLU A 69 21.44 9.22 1.48
CA GLU A 69 21.82 9.31 2.90
C GLU A 69 21.79 7.94 3.58
N THR A 70 20.75 7.14 3.31
CA THR A 70 20.65 5.78 3.84
C THR A 70 21.75 4.87 3.28
N ILE A 71 22.08 5.01 1.99
CA ILE A 71 23.21 4.31 1.37
C ILE A 71 24.52 4.66 2.07
N ALA A 72 24.74 5.94 2.43
CA ALA A 72 25.95 6.35 3.14
C ALA A 72 26.05 5.68 4.52
N GLN A 73 24.96 5.65 5.29
CA GLN A 73 24.91 4.98 6.60
C GLN A 73 25.10 3.46 6.50
N ILE A 74 24.50 2.83 5.49
CA ILE A 74 24.70 1.40 5.18
C ILE A 74 26.17 1.15 4.85
N ASN A 75 26.75 1.93 3.94
CA ASN A 75 28.14 1.76 3.54
C ASN A 75 29.09 1.98 4.72
N GLU A 76 28.79 2.94 5.60
CA GLU A 76 29.55 3.15 6.85
C GLU A 76 29.46 1.94 7.77
N SER A 77 28.27 1.34 7.93
CA SER A 77 28.08 0.11 8.72
C SER A 77 28.77 -1.11 8.10
N LEU A 78 29.03 -1.09 6.79
CA LEU A 78 29.71 -2.13 6.03
C LEU A 78 31.22 -1.86 5.85
N LYS A 79 31.78 -0.76 6.37
CA LYS A 79 33.21 -0.43 6.30
C LYS A 79 34.02 -1.26 7.31
N HIS A 80 34.08 -2.55 7.08
CA HIS A 80 34.99 -3.45 7.78
C HIS A 80 35.97 -4.09 6.78
N GLU A 81 37.20 -4.35 7.23
CA GLU A 81 38.32 -4.76 6.35
C GLU A 81 38.03 -6.05 5.56
N GLU A 82 37.16 -6.92 6.08
CA GLU A 82 36.85 -8.22 5.51
C GLU A 82 35.44 -8.32 4.90
N THR A 83 34.69 -7.21 4.79
CA THR A 83 33.38 -7.22 4.13
C THR A 83 33.52 -7.25 2.61
N VAL A 84 32.91 -8.25 1.96
CA VAL A 84 32.96 -8.42 0.51
C VAL A 84 31.59 -8.12 -0.10
N THR A 85 31.51 -7.09 -0.96
CA THR A 85 30.28 -6.80 -1.71
C THR A 85 30.22 -7.64 -2.98
N LYS A 86 29.33 -8.63 -3.03
CA LYS A 86 29.11 -9.51 -4.18
C LYS A 86 28.30 -8.84 -5.28
N PHE A 87 27.33 -8.02 -4.92
CA PHE A 87 26.48 -7.32 -5.87
C PHE A 87 25.99 -6.01 -5.27
N SER A 88 25.93 -4.96 -6.09
CA SER A 88 25.38 -3.67 -5.69
C SER A 88 24.77 -3.01 -6.92
N GLU A 89 23.52 -2.56 -6.81
CA GLU A 89 22.81 -1.88 -7.88
C GLU A 89 22.01 -0.71 -7.32
N THR A 90 22.18 0.47 -7.94
CA THR A 90 21.37 1.65 -7.66
C THR A 90 20.52 1.97 -8.88
N LYS A 91 19.20 2.04 -8.69
CA LYS A 91 18.21 2.40 -9.71
C LYS A 91 17.37 3.58 -9.23
N SER A 92 16.64 4.20 -10.14
CA SER A 92 15.71 5.28 -9.79
C SER A 92 14.64 4.75 -8.82
N GLY A 93 14.74 5.16 -7.55
CA GLY A 93 13.78 4.81 -6.51
C GLY A 93 14.10 3.55 -5.68
N HIS A 94 15.21 2.84 -5.93
CA HIS A 94 15.68 1.79 -5.03
C HIS A 94 17.18 1.51 -5.15
N TYR A 95 17.73 0.90 -4.11
CA TYR A 95 19.09 0.38 -4.04
C TYR A 95 19.07 -1.03 -3.47
N THR A 96 19.86 -1.93 -4.03
CA THR A 96 20.02 -3.28 -3.50
C THR A 96 21.49 -3.62 -3.41
N THR A 97 21.91 -4.25 -2.32
CA THR A 97 23.25 -4.81 -2.18
C THR A 97 23.23 -6.18 -1.54
N LEU A 98 24.19 -7.01 -1.94
CA LEU A 98 24.47 -8.32 -1.41
C LEU A 98 25.92 -8.32 -0.95
N SER A 99 26.12 -8.48 0.36
CA SER A 99 27.43 -8.41 1.00
C SER A 99 27.66 -9.62 1.89
N GLU A 100 28.88 -10.12 1.91
CA GLU A 100 29.35 -11.15 2.82
C GLU A 100 30.17 -10.51 3.94
N ILE A 101 29.91 -10.98 5.16
CA ILE A 101 30.52 -10.45 6.37
C ILE A 101 31.03 -11.61 7.21
N PRO A 102 32.26 -11.53 7.75
CA PRO A 102 32.75 -12.52 8.69
C PRO A 102 31.83 -12.67 9.91
N GLY A 103 31.61 -13.90 10.35
CA GLY A 103 30.75 -14.20 11.50
C GLY A 103 31.20 -13.54 12.80
N THR A 104 32.48 -13.19 12.93
CA THR A 104 33.06 -12.44 14.05
C THR A 104 32.51 -11.01 14.16
N GLU A 105 32.29 -10.34 13.02
CA GLU A 105 31.84 -8.95 12.95
C GLU A 105 30.33 -8.84 12.72
N PHE A 106 29.71 -9.92 12.24
CA PHE A 106 28.32 -9.96 11.81
C PHE A 106 27.32 -9.38 12.82
N GLN A 107 27.47 -9.71 14.11
CA GLN A 107 26.55 -9.24 15.15
C GLN A 107 26.62 -7.72 15.32
N GLN A 108 27.82 -7.14 15.23
CA GLN A 108 28.01 -5.70 15.33
C GLN A 108 27.44 -5.00 14.09
N VAL A 109 27.73 -5.52 12.90
CA VAL A 109 27.22 -4.93 11.65
C VAL A 109 25.70 -4.97 11.60
N ILE A 110 25.09 -6.10 11.94
CA ILE A 110 23.62 -6.22 11.97
C ILE A 110 23.00 -5.29 13.01
N LYS A 111 23.63 -5.11 14.17
CA LYS A 111 23.17 -4.15 15.17
C LYS A 111 23.15 -2.74 14.59
N ASN A 112 24.25 -2.30 13.97
CA ASN A 112 24.35 -0.98 13.34
C ASN A 112 23.31 -0.79 12.23
N LEU A 113 23.13 -1.81 11.37
CA LEU A 113 22.15 -1.78 10.30
C LEU A 113 20.71 -1.68 10.83
N ARG A 114 20.39 -2.36 11.94
CA ARG A 114 19.06 -2.30 12.57
C ARG A 114 18.74 -0.96 13.23
N GLU A 115 19.76 -0.17 13.56
CA GLU A 115 19.62 1.18 14.12
C GLU A 115 19.31 2.23 13.04
N ILE A 116 19.47 1.88 11.76
CA ILE A 116 19.14 2.78 10.63
C ILE A 116 17.62 2.96 10.51
N ASP A 117 17.19 4.22 10.49
CA ASP A 117 15.78 4.57 10.35
C ASP A 117 15.17 4.06 9.03
N GLY A 118 13.91 3.64 9.11
CA GLY A 118 13.15 3.19 7.94
C GLY A 118 13.19 1.69 7.68
N LEU A 119 13.84 0.89 8.54
CA LEU A 119 13.74 -0.58 8.49
C LEU A 119 12.27 -1.04 8.62
N LYS A 120 11.81 -1.89 7.71
CA LYS A 120 10.45 -2.46 7.71
C LYS A 120 10.42 -3.98 7.73
N GLU A 121 11.39 -4.63 7.09
CA GLU A 121 11.49 -6.09 7.11
C GLU A 121 12.88 -6.50 7.57
N ASP A 122 12.91 -7.46 8.51
CA ASP A 122 14.11 -8.13 8.99
C ASP A 122 13.82 -9.64 9.00
N ILE A 123 14.31 -10.32 7.97
CA ILE A 123 14.11 -11.76 7.79
C ILE A 123 15.45 -12.44 7.92
N VAL A 124 15.60 -13.20 9.00
CA VAL A 124 16.76 -14.06 9.24
C VAL A 124 16.44 -15.47 8.77
N LYS A 125 17.24 -15.99 7.84
CA LYS A 125 17.25 -17.39 7.45
C LYS A 125 18.52 -18.03 7.94
N THR A 126 18.39 -18.98 8.84
CA THR A 126 19.50 -19.86 9.22
C THR A 126 19.21 -21.21 8.60
N GLU A 127 19.98 -21.56 7.58
CA GLU A 127 19.94 -22.92 7.05
C GLU A 127 20.62 -23.81 8.08
N LYS A 128 19.94 -24.88 8.50
CA LYS A 128 20.62 -25.92 9.25
C LYS A 128 21.69 -26.49 8.32
N PRO A 129 22.93 -26.76 8.79
CA PRO A 129 23.88 -27.55 8.03
C PRO A 129 23.12 -28.70 7.39
N SER A 130 23.14 -28.78 6.06
CA SER A 130 22.46 -29.87 5.41
C SER A 130 23.09 -31.14 5.97
N VAL A 131 22.30 -31.99 6.62
CA VAL A 131 22.74 -33.29 7.16
C VAL A 131 22.95 -34.28 6.00
N PHE A 132 23.42 -33.79 4.85
CA PHE A 132 24.09 -34.62 3.86
C PHE A 132 25.49 -34.88 4.41
N ASP A 133 25.51 -35.89 5.28
CA ASP A 133 26.63 -36.58 5.91
C ASP A 133 27.51 -37.30 4.88
N ILE A 134 27.74 -36.68 3.72
CA ILE A 134 28.87 -37.04 2.88
C ILE A 134 30.05 -36.45 3.62
N ASN A 135 30.72 -37.26 4.44
CA ASN A 135 31.97 -36.85 5.06
C ASN A 135 32.99 -36.58 3.94
N VAL A 136 33.02 -35.33 3.48
CA VAL A 136 33.87 -34.87 2.37
C VAL A 136 35.33 -35.23 2.67
N GLU A 137 35.72 -35.24 3.95
CA GLU A 137 37.04 -35.66 4.40
C GLU A 137 37.32 -37.14 4.17
N ASP A 138 36.36 -38.02 4.48
CA ASP A 138 36.47 -39.45 4.23
C ASP A 138 36.53 -39.73 2.73
N HIS A 139 35.72 -39.03 1.93
CA HIS A 139 35.74 -39.15 0.48
C HIS A 139 37.08 -38.68 -0.12
N ILE A 140 37.63 -37.56 0.34
CA ILE A 140 38.96 -37.08 -0.06
C ILE A 140 40.01 -38.12 0.33
N SER A 141 39.97 -38.65 1.55
CA SER A 141 40.93 -39.64 2.05
C SER A 141 40.88 -40.94 1.23
N ASN A 142 39.69 -41.45 0.96
CA ASN A 142 39.49 -42.63 0.11
C ASN A 142 40.01 -42.42 -1.32
N LYS A 143 39.80 -41.23 -1.91
CA LYS A 143 40.33 -40.90 -3.24
C LYS A 143 41.85 -40.74 -3.24
N LYS A 144 42.44 -40.19 -2.17
CA LYS A 144 43.91 -40.14 -1.99
C LYS A 144 44.50 -41.55 -1.89
N LEU A 145 43.86 -42.47 -1.18
CA LEU A 145 44.29 -43.87 -1.12
C LEU A 145 44.22 -44.54 -2.50
N ALA A 146 43.13 -44.34 -3.25
CA ALA A 146 43.02 -44.84 -4.62
C ALA A 146 44.11 -44.28 -5.55
N LYS A 147 44.43 -42.98 -5.40
CA LYS A 147 45.54 -42.33 -6.13
C LYS A 147 46.88 -43.02 -5.85
N VAL A 148 47.18 -43.29 -4.58
CA VAL A 148 48.42 -43.99 -4.17
C VAL A 148 48.46 -45.39 -4.76
N GLN A 149 47.37 -46.16 -4.69
CA GLN A 149 47.29 -47.51 -5.26
C GLN A 149 47.50 -47.52 -6.79
N ILE A 150 46.93 -46.55 -7.51
CA ILE A 150 47.14 -46.41 -8.96
C ILE A 150 48.61 -46.09 -9.25
N GLN A 151 49.21 -45.16 -8.50
CA GLN A 151 50.63 -44.80 -8.63
C GLN A 151 51.58 -45.97 -8.31
N GLU A 152 51.24 -46.81 -7.32
CA GLU A 152 51.99 -48.02 -7.01
C GLU A 152 51.89 -49.06 -8.14
N ARG A 153 50.69 -49.26 -8.71
CA ARG A 153 50.50 -50.13 -9.88
C ARG A 153 51.32 -49.66 -11.07
N MET A 154 51.38 -48.34 -11.32
CA MET A 154 52.19 -47.72 -12.38
C MET A 154 53.71 -47.92 -12.19
N LYS A 155 54.19 -48.16 -10.98
CA LYS A 155 55.62 -48.43 -10.70
C LYS A 155 56.00 -49.89 -10.94
N SER A 156 55.05 -50.78 -11.18
CA SER A 156 55.34 -52.19 -11.43
C SER A 156 56.07 -52.36 -12.78
N SER A 157 57.06 -53.25 -12.83
CA SER A 157 58.00 -53.38 -13.95
C SER A 157 57.44 -54.12 -15.18
N ARG A 158 56.14 -54.46 -15.21
CA ARG A 158 55.50 -55.25 -16.27
C ARG A 158 54.09 -54.76 -16.60
N ILE A 159 53.97 -53.52 -17.05
CA ILE A 159 52.68 -52.92 -17.44
C ILE A 159 52.66 -52.83 -18.97
N SER A 160 51.56 -53.26 -19.58
CA SER A 160 51.35 -53.06 -21.02
C SER A 160 51.09 -51.59 -21.33
N GLN A 161 51.33 -51.16 -22.58
CA GLN A 161 51.07 -49.76 -22.97
C GLN A 161 49.60 -49.38 -22.80
N GLU A 162 48.67 -50.27 -23.15
CA GLU A 162 47.23 -50.06 -22.97
C GLU A 162 46.84 -49.94 -21.50
N GLU A 163 47.45 -50.75 -20.63
CA GLU A 163 47.22 -50.68 -19.18
C GLU A 163 47.81 -49.41 -18.57
N SER A 164 48.95 -48.94 -19.06
CA SER A 164 49.54 -47.65 -18.69
C SER A 164 48.61 -46.48 -19.02
N GLU A 165 48.07 -46.45 -20.25
CA GLU A 165 47.11 -45.41 -20.69
C GLU A 165 45.82 -45.43 -19.84
N ARG A 166 45.31 -46.62 -19.51
CA ARG A 166 44.15 -46.77 -18.61
C ARG A 166 44.45 -46.25 -17.21
N LEU A 167 45.61 -46.55 -16.65
CA LEU A 167 46.02 -46.09 -15.31
C LEU A 167 46.21 -44.56 -15.27
N ILE A 168 46.77 -43.96 -16.33
CA ILE A 168 46.87 -42.50 -16.47
C ILE A 168 45.47 -41.88 -16.48
N SER A 169 44.54 -42.41 -17.29
CA SER A 169 43.17 -41.90 -17.33
C SER A 169 42.45 -42.04 -15.98
N GLN A 170 42.66 -43.15 -15.26
CA GLN A 170 42.13 -43.33 -13.92
C GLN A 170 42.72 -42.33 -12.92
N LEU A 171 44.03 -42.07 -13.01
CA LEU A 171 44.72 -41.10 -12.17
C LEU A 171 44.14 -39.68 -12.35
N ASP A 172 43.92 -39.26 -13.59
CA ASP A 172 43.35 -37.95 -13.91
C ASP A 172 41.93 -37.79 -13.38
N ARG A 173 41.09 -38.83 -13.51
CA ARG A 173 39.73 -38.84 -12.95
C ARG A 173 39.74 -38.75 -11.43
N VAL A 174 40.63 -39.49 -10.78
CA VAL A 174 40.78 -39.45 -9.32
C VAL A 174 41.27 -38.08 -8.87
N GLN A 175 42.26 -37.50 -9.55
CA GLN A 175 42.77 -36.17 -9.23
C GLN A 175 41.69 -35.10 -9.39
N THR A 176 40.95 -35.11 -10.50
CA THR A 176 39.85 -34.18 -10.74
C THR A 176 38.76 -34.30 -9.68
N SER A 177 38.49 -35.53 -9.22
CA SER A 177 37.56 -35.78 -8.12
C SER A 177 38.06 -35.17 -6.80
N ILE A 178 39.35 -35.34 -6.48
CA ILE A 178 39.98 -34.75 -5.29
C ILE A 178 39.89 -33.22 -5.35
N ASP A 179 40.21 -32.62 -6.49
CA ASP A 179 40.20 -31.16 -6.66
C ASP A 179 38.79 -30.59 -6.52
N SER A 180 37.79 -31.29 -7.06
CA SER A 180 36.38 -30.93 -6.91
C SER A 180 35.91 -30.99 -5.45
N LEU A 181 36.30 -32.05 -4.72
CA LEU A 181 35.95 -32.21 -3.30
C LEU A 181 36.67 -31.18 -2.41
N ASN A 182 37.93 -30.88 -2.69
CA ASN A 182 38.67 -29.82 -1.99
C ASN A 182 38.03 -28.46 -2.21
N LYS A 183 37.60 -28.16 -3.45
CA LYS A 183 36.85 -26.93 -3.75
C LYS A 183 35.54 -26.88 -2.96
N LEU A 184 34.78 -27.97 -2.93
CA LEU A 184 33.55 -28.04 -2.14
C LEU A 184 33.81 -27.80 -0.65
N LYS A 185 34.84 -28.42 -0.08
CA LYS A 185 35.27 -28.21 1.31
C LYS A 185 35.61 -26.74 1.59
N SER A 186 36.41 -26.11 0.72
CA SER A 186 36.76 -24.70 0.89
C SER A 186 35.55 -23.77 0.81
N LEU A 187 34.56 -24.10 -0.03
CA LEU A 187 33.32 -23.34 -0.14
C LEU A 187 32.47 -23.51 1.11
N ASP A 188 32.37 -24.72 1.66
CA ASP A 188 31.65 -24.98 2.91
C ASP A 188 32.29 -24.25 4.09
N GLU A 189 33.61 -24.33 4.25
CA GLU A 189 34.33 -23.59 5.28
C GLU A 189 34.14 -22.08 5.16
N HIS A 190 34.15 -21.56 3.93
CA HIS A 190 33.87 -20.14 3.66
C HIS A 190 32.43 -19.77 4.05
N ASN A 191 31.45 -20.59 3.70
CA ASN A 191 30.03 -20.35 3.95
C ASN A 191 29.63 -20.51 5.44
N VAL A 192 30.43 -21.24 6.21
CA VAL A 192 30.33 -21.32 7.69
C VAL A 192 30.93 -20.08 8.33
N LYS A 193 32.05 -19.57 7.80
CA LYS A 193 32.76 -18.42 8.37
C LYS A 193 32.12 -17.07 8.00
N ASN A 194 31.49 -16.99 6.84
CA ASN A 194 30.93 -15.77 6.29
C ASN A 194 29.41 -15.84 6.21
N ASP A 195 28.76 -14.86 6.80
CA ASP A 195 27.32 -14.67 6.78
C ASP A 195 26.94 -13.73 5.63
N LEU A 196 25.77 -13.94 5.04
CA LEU A 196 25.30 -13.17 3.89
C LEU A 196 24.25 -12.14 4.31
N ILE A 197 24.41 -10.89 3.87
CA ILE A 197 23.43 -9.83 4.07
C ILE A 197 22.91 -9.36 2.72
N TYR A 198 21.60 -9.41 2.57
CA TYR A 198 20.87 -8.79 1.48
C TYR A 198 20.12 -7.55 2.00
N LEU A 199 20.54 -6.39 1.52
CA LEU A 199 19.92 -5.10 1.81
C LEU A 199 19.13 -4.60 0.61
N THR A 200 17.91 -4.12 0.85
CA THR A 200 17.12 -3.37 -0.12
C THR A 200 16.66 -2.06 0.50
N VAL A 201 16.93 -0.95 -0.17
CA VAL A 201 16.47 0.39 0.22
C VAL A 201 15.51 0.88 -0.84
N ILE A 202 14.27 1.18 -0.46
CA ILE A 202 13.19 1.59 -1.35
C ILE A 202 12.82 3.03 -1.00
N LYS A 203 12.65 3.88 -2.01
CA LYS A 203 12.18 5.24 -1.79
C LYS A 203 10.75 5.18 -1.24
N ASN A 204 10.55 5.72 -0.05
CA ASN A 204 9.24 5.99 0.47
C ASN A 204 8.61 7.07 -0.41
N ILE A 205 7.67 6.68 -1.27
CA ILE A 205 6.78 7.65 -1.88
C ILE A 205 5.78 7.98 -0.79
N ARG A 206 6.17 8.89 0.12
CA ARG A 206 5.22 9.46 1.08
C ARG A 206 4.01 9.90 0.28
N SER A 207 2.89 9.28 0.60
CA SER A 207 1.63 9.52 -0.07
C SER A 207 1.25 11.00 -0.02
N SER A 208 1.81 11.82 0.87
CA SER A 208 1.46 13.24 1.08
C SER A 208 1.43 14.09 -0.19
N GLU A 209 2.41 14.00 -1.10
CA GLU A 209 2.41 14.79 -2.33
C GLU A 209 1.38 14.24 -3.34
N SER A 210 1.27 12.91 -3.43
CA SER A 210 0.24 12.25 -4.23
C SER A 210 -1.17 12.51 -3.70
N THR A 211 -1.34 12.56 -2.38
CA THR A 211 -2.59 12.78 -1.65
C THR A 211 -2.98 14.24 -1.74
N ARG A 212 -2.02 15.17 -1.60
CA ARG A 212 -2.25 16.60 -1.85
C ARG A 212 -2.71 16.85 -3.27
N ASN A 213 -2.07 16.19 -4.26
CA ASN A 213 -2.50 16.29 -5.65
C ASN A 213 -3.88 15.66 -5.87
N LYS A 214 -4.17 14.48 -5.30
CA LYS A 214 -5.50 13.86 -5.34
C LYS A 214 -6.58 14.72 -4.69
N VAL A 215 -6.32 15.32 -3.52
CA VAL A 215 -7.23 16.24 -2.83
C VAL A 215 -7.44 17.50 -3.66
N LYS A 216 -6.37 18.07 -4.24
CA LYS A 216 -6.48 19.22 -5.15
C LYS A 216 -7.36 18.87 -6.36
N THR A 217 -7.10 17.74 -7.02
CA THR A 217 -7.91 17.25 -8.14
C THR A 217 -9.36 17.00 -7.75
N PHE A 218 -9.61 16.46 -6.55
CA PHE A 218 -10.96 16.28 -6.02
C PHE A 218 -11.69 17.61 -5.86
N VAL A 219 -11.07 18.58 -5.19
CA VAL A 219 -11.68 19.90 -4.96
C VAL A 219 -11.95 20.60 -6.29
N THR A 220 -10.97 20.64 -7.20
CA THR A 220 -11.13 21.31 -8.49
C THR A 220 -12.20 20.66 -9.36
N THR A 221 -12.23 19.33 -9.45
CA THR A 221 -13.25 18.61 -10.23
C THR A 221 -14.64 18.77 -9.62
N THR A 222 -14.78 18.68 -8.29
CA THR A 222 -16.07 18.86 -7.61
C THR A 222 -16.64 20.26 -7.86
N ILE A 223 -15.82 21.31 -7.74
CA ILE A 223 -16.23 22.69 -8.01
C ILE A 223 -16.60 22.88 -9.49
N LEU A 224 -15.81 22.32 -10.41
CA LEU A 224 -16.07 22.40 -11.84
C LEU A 224 -17.42 21.77 -12.20
N PHE A 225 -17.72 20.57 -11.71
CA PHE A 225 -19.00 19.92 -11.97
C PHE A 225 -20.17 20.63 -11.28
N LEU A 226 -19.97 21.20 -10.09
CA LEU A 226 -20.97 22.05 -9.44
C LEU A 226 -21.33 23.27 -10.33
N ALA A 227 -20.33 23.92 -10.91
CA ALA A 227 -20.54 25.03 -11.84
C ALA A 227 -21.29 24.58 -13.11
N ILE A 228 -20.89 23.45 -13.71
CA ILE A 228 -21.53 22.87 -14.89
C ILE A 228 -23.01 22.56 -14.61
N PHE A 229 -23.34 21.90 -13.49
CA PHE A 229 -24.73 21.60 -13.13
C PHE A 229 -25.55 22.86 -12.89
N THR A 230 -24.95 23.89 -12.29
CA THR A 230 -25.62 25.17 -12.04
C THR A 230 -25.96 25.88 -13.36
N VAL A 231 -25.01 25.95 -14.30
CA VAL A 231 -25.25 26.49 -15.64
C VAL A 231 -26.30 25.66 -16.38
N GLY A 232 -26.22 24.33 -16.30
CA GLY A 232 -27.20 23.42 -16.88
C GLY A 232 -28.62 23.65 -16.36
N LEU A 233 -28.78 23.89 -15.06
CA LEU A 233 -30.09 24.24 -14.48
C LEU A 233 -30.63 25.57 -14.99
N ILE A 234 -29.77 26.59 -15.13
CA ILE A 234 -30.18 27.89 -15.67
C ILE A 234 -30.66 27.74 -17.12
N LEU A 235 -29.92 26.99 -17.94
CA LEU A 235 -30.31 26.70 -19.32
C LEU A 235 -31.62 25.92 -19.39
N LEU A 236 -31.79 24.90 -18.55
CA LEU A 236 -33.02 24.11 -18.47
C LEU A 236 -34.22 24.98 -18.04
N TYR A 237 -34.00 25.90 -17.10
CA TYR A 237 -35.01 26.89 -16.71
C TYR A 237 -35.40 27.80 -17.89
N LEU A 238 -34.42 28.33 -18.63
CA LEU A 238 -34.68 29.16 -19.81
C LEU A 238 -35.42 28.38 -20.90
N LEU A 239 -35.03 27.13 -21.13
CA LEU A 239 -35.70 26.23 -22.07
C LEU A 239 -37.15 25.97 -21.66
N MET A 240 -37.41 25.71 -20.38
CA MET A 240 -38.77 25.57 -19.86
C MET A 240 -39.57 26.85 -20.10
N VAL A 241 -39.03 28.03 -19.75
CA VAL A 241 -39.71 29.32 -20.01
C VAL A 241 -40.04 29.50 -21.48
N LEU A 242 -39.12 29.13 -22.38
CA LEU A 242 -39.32 29.19 -23.83
C LEU A 242 -40.44 28.23 -24.26
N LEU A 243 -40.43 26.98 -23.79
CA LEU A 243 -41.49 26.01 -24.06
C LEU A 243 -42.86 26.52 -23.58
N PHE A 244 -42.95 27.09 -22.37
CA PHE A 244 -44.21 27.67 -21.89
C PHE A 244 -44.70 28.81 -22.77
N LYS A 245 -43.80 29.68 -23.25
CA LYS A 245 -44.15 30.73 -24.20
C LYS A 245 -44.66 30.16 -25.52
N LEU A 246 -44.01 29.13 -26.06
CA LEU A 246 -44.46 28.45 -27.29
C LEU A 246 -45.84 27.81 -27.12
N ILE A 247 -46.07 27.08 -26.03
CA ILE A 247 -47.36 26.46 -25.70
C ILE A 247 -48.47 27.52 -25.61
N THR A 248 -48.15 28.68 -25.03
CA THR A 248 -49.09 29.81 -24.92
C THR A 248 -49.41 30.40 -26.30
N VAL A 249 -48.41 30.56 -27.18
CA VAL A 249 -48.59 31.05 -28.56
C VAL A 249 -49.41 30.07 -29.40
N LEU A 250 -49.25 28.76 -29.18
CA LEU A 250 -50.02 27.70 -29.85
C LEU A 250 -51.47 27.58 -29.34
N GLY A 251 -51.91 28.45 -28.42
CA GLY A 251 -53.29 28.49 -27.93
C GLY A 251 -53.67 27.35 -26.99
N ILE A 252 -52.70 26.51 -26.59
CA ILE A 252 -52.92 25.42 -25.65
C ILE A 252 -53.03 26.02 -24.25
N ARG A 253 -54.27 26.15 -23.76
CA ARG A 253 -54.57 26.59 -22.38
C ARG A 253 -54.14 25.49 -21.41
N THR A 254 -52.91 25.58 -20.93
CA THR A 254 -52.48 24.79 -19.77
C THR A 254 -53.26 25.26 -18.54
N ALA A 255 -53.68 24.32 -17.69
CA ALA A 255 -54.44 24.62 -16.48
C ALA A 255 -53.68 25.66 -15.65
N LYS A 256 -54.31 26.81 -15.41
CA LYS A 256 -53.76 27.89 -14.57
C LYS A 256 -53.31 27.32 -13.23
N GLU A 257 -52.01 27.40 -12.97
CA GLU A 257 -51.45 27.21 -11.64
C GLU A 257 -52.02 28.29 -10.70
N GLY A 258 -52.83 27.87 -9.73
CA GLY A 258 -53.08 28.60 -8.49
C GLY A 258 -54.11 29.73 -8.54
N SER A 259 -55.40 29.40 -8.43
CA SER A 259 -56.32 30.21 -7.64
C SER A 259 -57.16 29.29 -6.76
N SER A 260 -56.96 29.36 -5.45
CA SER A 260 -57.88 28.82 -4.45
C SER A 260 -59.20 29.58 -4.54
N SER A 261 -60.04 29.22 -5.52
CA SER A 261 -61.39 29.78 -5.67
C SER A 261 -62.37 28.82 -5.02
N TYR A 262 -62.68 29.14 -3.76
CA TYR A 262 -63.97 29.00 -3.10
C TYR A 262 -65.06 28.27 -3.91
N TYR A 263 -65.04 26.93 -3.91
CA TYR A 263 -66.21 26.16 -4.32
C TYR A 263 -67.15 26.02 -3.11
N ASN A 264 -68.14 26.92 -3.06
CA ASN A 264 -69.33 26.80 -2.23
C ASN A 264 -70.07 25.50 -2.57
N TYR A 265 -69.73 24.41 -1.89
CA TYR A 265 -70.60 23.24 -1.79
C TYR A 265 -71.67 23.53 -0.74
N ARG A 266 -72.76 24.17 -1.21
CA ARG A 266 -73.96 24.45 -0.43
C ARG A 266 -74.63 23.11 -0.08
N TYR A 267 -74.46 22.70 1.18
CA TYR A 267 -75.19 21.61 1.80
C TYR A 267 -76.69 21.91 1.82
N TYR A 268 -77.49 21.11 1.12
CA TYR A 268 -78.89 20.91 1.45
C TYR A 268 -78.97 20.00 2.68
N ARG A 269 -79.25 20.54 3.87
CA ARG A 269 -79.99 19.81 4.92
C ARG A 269 -80.57 20.76 5.98
N LYS A 270 -81.85 21.08 5.74
CA LYS A 270 -82.97 21.22 6.68
C LYS A 270 -82.64 21.71 8.10
N GLY A 271 -82.96 22.98 8.35
CA GLY A 271 -83.28 23.47 9.68
C GLY A 271 -84.73 23.12 10.06
N HIS A 272 -84.90 22.40 11.16
CA HIS A 272 -86.07 22.52 12.02
C HIS A 272 -85.56 22.72 13.44
N GLY A 273 -85.95 23.85 14.03
CA GLY A 273 -85.50 24.28 15.33
C GLY A 273 -85.95 23.37 16.47
N ARG A 274 -85.21 23.43 17.57
CA ARG A 274 -85.72 23.36 18.95
C ARG A 274 -84.63 23.82 19.92
N TYR A 275 -84.92 24.94 20.55
CA TYR A 275 -84.58 25.32 21.93
C TYR A 275 -83.63 24.38 22.69
N ARG A 276 -82.44 24.88 23.06
CA ARG A 276 -81.83 24.58 24.37
C ARG A 276 -81.03 25.78 24.86
N ARG A 277 -81.44 26.27 26.04
CA ARG A 277 -80.91 27.44 26.75
C ARG A 277 -79.43 27.27 27.14
N PRO A 278 -78.67 28.37 27.23
CA PRO A 278 -77.26 28.38 27.61
C PRO A 278 -77.08 28.40 29.14
N TYR A 279 -76.13 27.60 29.65
CA TYR A 279 -75.69 27.68 31.05
C TYR A 279 -74.60 28.73 31.18
N SER A 280 -74.98 29.91 31.70
CA SER A 280 -74.06 30.93 32.20
C SER A 280 -73.66 30.56 33.63
N ARG A 281 -72.37 30.43 33.91
CA ARG A 281 -71.80 30.71 35.25
C ARG A 281 -70.45 31.40 35.10
N SER A 282 -70.52 32.72 35.24
CA SER A 282 -69.44 33.57 35.74
C SER A 282 -69.35 33.40 37.26
N THR A 283 -68.15 33.14 37.80
CA THR A 283 -67.74 33.68 39.11
C THR A 283 -66.22 33.75 39.25
N LYS A 284 -65.78 34.97 39.57
CA LYS A 284 -64.47 35.44 40.07
C LYS A 284 -64.14 34.88 41.46
N ARG A 285 -62.88 34.48 41.71
CA ARG A 285 -62.16 34.51 43.01
C ARG A 285 -60.65 34.61 42.68
N ILE A 286 -60.02 35.79 42.72
CA ILE A 286 -59.29 36.40 43.85
C ILE A 286 -58.64 35.38 44.78
N ASN A 287 -57.30 35.32 44.76
CA ASN A 287 -56.47 35.12 45.94
C ASN A 287 -55.49 36.30 46.02
N LYS A 288 -55.51 36.96 47.17
CA LYS A 288 -54.69 38.11 47.58
C LYS A 288 -54.12 37.74 48.95
N SER A 289 -52.79 37.78 49.09
CA SER A 289 -51.97 37.91 50.31
C SER A 289 -50.66 37.14 50.10
N ASP A 290 -49.47 37.56 50.50
CA ASP A 290 -48.92 38.78 51.09
C ASP A 290 -47.40 38.55 51.15
N LYS A 291 -46.59 39.53 50.77
CA LYS A 291 -45.33 39.87 51.47
C LYS A 291 -44.72 41.16 50.92
N ASP A 292 -45.26 42.25 51.43
CA ASP A 292 -44.59 43.30 52.18
C ASP A 292 -43.04 43.46 52.05
N LYS A 293 -42.64 44.72 51.82
CA LYS A 293 -41.38 45.41 52.18
C LYS A 293 -40.07 45.13 51.42
N SER A 294 -39.70 46.09 50.56
CA SER A 294 -38.64 47.10 50.86
C SER A 294 -38.65 48.20 49.79
N LYS A 295 -39.14 49.40 50.08
CA LYS A 295 -38.37 50.59 50.48
C LYS A 295 -37.20 50.98 49.55
N ARG A 296 -37.36 52.20 49.00
CA ARG A 296 -36.42 53.35 49.00
C ARG A 296 -35.56 53.61 47.76
N ARG A 297 -35.64 54.89 47.34
CA ARG A 297 -34.71 55.74 46.56
C ARG A 297 -34.79 55.48 45.05
N GLU A 298 -35.05 56.45 44.18
CA GLU A 298 -34.98 57.93 44.19
C GLU A 298 -36.18 58.53 43.44
#